data_AF-A0A7K3Z3K3-F1
#
_entry.id   AF-A0A7K3Z3K3-F1
#
_cell.length_a   1.000
_cell.length_b   1.000
_cell.length_c   1.000
_cell.angle_alpha   90.00
_cell.angle_beta   90.00
_cell.angle_gamma   90.00
#
_symmetry.space_group_name_H-M   'P 1'
#
loop_
_entity.id
_entity.type
_entity.pdbx_description
1 polymer ?
#
loop_
_entity_poly.entity_id
_entity_poly.type
_entity_poly.pdbx_seq_one_letter_code
_entity_poly.pdbx_strand_id
1 'polypeptide(L)'
;MANLVHIKEHKDKTRIAPIEIFPDPKTAVVLTNQQSGATNKPLVAVGDSVTIGQKIADTKERISAPVHSPISGKVVKIDNIYNSCFGTATEAIWIENDGKKTKDKTLAPLSESEISKTPNDTIIKLIREAGIIGLGGAGFPTSVKLSVPQGNTIKTLIVNCAEGEPYDTADERLMIEKTANILRGVKVVRKLLGDPKVIVATKTSKVEAISKLQSVFGNETNTEVIAKPLTYQQGDASVLQKAILGYETPPGKRSYEMGTIVQNVATINAIANAIFEGEPLISRVTTLNGDVANPKNLLVKIGTPIIDILSQNKVNTKDLHKVVVGGVMMGNALETVDSPVTKRTSSIIVFAKSKQKKGQKTTACIHCSRCISACPMRLQPAMLYHAIVKGDFAKVEKLWAKDCIKCGTCSYVCPSRLPLSSTIGSIS
;
A
#
# COMPACT_ATOMS: atom_id res chain seq x y z
N MET A 1 -22.97 14.31 -10.12
CA MET A 1 -21.54 13.90 -10.11
C MET A 1 -21.02 14.11 -8.70
N ALA A 2 -20.27 13.17 -8.10
CA ALA A 2 -19.59 13.48 -6.85
C ALA A 2 -18.58 14.60 -7.15
N ASN A 3 -18.58 15.67 -6.36
CA ASN A 3 -17.63 16.75 -6.54
C ASN A 3 -16.28 16.25 -6.05
N LEU A 4 -15.33 16.06 -6.97
CA LEU A 4 -13.99 15.63 -6.62
C LEU A 4 -13.39 16.68 -5.66
N VAL A 5 -13.05 16.25 -4.44
CA VAL A 5 -12.54 17.15 -3.42
C VAL A 5 -11.06 17.39 -3.70
N HIS A 6 -10.69 18.64 -3.92
CA HIS A 6 -9.29 19.03 -3.98
C HIS A 6 -8.69 19.01 -2.58
N ILE A 7 -7.72 18.12 -2.37
CA ILE A 7 -6.96 18.02 -1.12
C ILE A 7 -5.57 18.56 -1.41
N LYS A 8 -5.12 19.49 -0.57
CA LYS A 8 -3.82 20.14 -0.75
C LYS A 8 -2.70 19.13 -0.64
N GLU A 9 -1.82 19.11 -1.63
CA GLU A 9 -0.63 18.26 -1.65
C GLU A 9 0.55 18.93 -0.95
N HIS A 10 1.42 18.11 -0.37
CA HIS A 10 2.62 18.49 0.37
C HIS A 10 3.82 17.66 -0.11
N LYS A 11 4.04 17.64 -1.43
CA LYS A 11 4.99 16.73 -2.11
C LYS A 11 6.26 17.40 -2.63
N ASP A 12 6.32 18.73 -2.66
CA ASP A 12 7.32 19.48 -3.42
C ASP A 12 8.76 19.09 -3.09
N LYS A 13 9.06 18.91 -1.79
CA LYS A 13 10.41 18.52 -1.33
C LYS A 13 10.73 17.05 -1.60
N THR A 14 9.80 16.14 -1.30
CA THR A 14 10.06 14.70 -1.39
C THR A 14 10.01 14.20 -2.83
N ARG A 15 9.26 14.84 -3.72
CA ARG A 15 9.15 14.47 -5.15
C ARG A 15 10.49 14.51 -5.87
N ILE A 16 11.29 15.52 -5.58
CA ILE A 16 12.61 15.73 -6.21
C ILE A 16 13.75 15.03 -5.45
N ALA A 17 13.47 14.49 -4.26
CA ALA A 17 14.46 13.79 -3.46
C ALA A 17 14.59 12.32 -3.93
N PRO A 18 15.80 11.87 -4.31
CA PRO A 18 16.02 10.49 -4.72
C PRO A 18 15.74 9.50 -3.59
N ILE A 19 15.57 8.22 -3.94
CA ILE A 19 15.44 7.15 -2.94
C ILE A 19 16.79 6.96 -2.24
N GLU A 20 16.81 7.14 -0.92
CA GLU A 20 17.96 6.83 -0.08
C GLU A 20 17.81 5.44 0.56
N ILE A 21 18.88 4.66 0.59
CA ILE A 21 18.87 3.37 1.29
C ILE A 21 18.97 3.64 2.80
N PHE A 22 17.98 3.16 3.56
CA PHE A 22 18.04 3.25 5.02
C PHE A 22 18.91 2.12 5.59
N PRO A 23 19.72 2.37 6.62
CA PRO A 23 20.57 1.34 7.23
C PRO A 23 19.77 0.13 7.73
N ASP A 24 20.39 -1.05 7.66
CA ASP A 24 19.81 -2.26 8.24
C ASP A 24 19.62 -2.07 9.76
N PRO A 25 18.46 -2.48 10.33
CA PRO A 25 18.23 -2.33 11.75
C PRO A 25 19.13 -3.29 12.56
N LYS A 26 19.47 -2.89 13.80
CA LYS A 26 20.14 -3.79 14.75
C LYS A 26 19.24 -4.96 15.14
N THR A 27 17.96 -4.68 15.33
CA THR A 27 16.92 -5.68 15.56
C THR A 27 15.75 -5.41 14.63
N ALA A 28 15.43 -6.36 13.76
CA ALA A 28 14.20 -6.30 12.97
C ALA A 28 13.04 -6.90 13.76
N VAL A 29 11.88 -6.23 13.76
CA VAL A 29 10.65 -6.67 14.40
C VAL A 29 9.62 -6.96 13.32
N VAL A 30 9.45 -8.22 12.95
CA VAL A 30 8.67 -8.59 11.77
C VAL A 30 7.30 -9.12 12.20
N LEU A 31 6.25 -8.34 11.94
CA LEU A 31 4.85 -8.75 12.19
C LEU A 31 4.49 -9.97 11.32
N THR A 32 3.90 -10.99 11.92
CA THR A 32 3.46 -12.20 11.20
C THR A 32 2.32 -11.90 10.24
N ASN A 33 1.42 -10.96 10.59
CA ASN A 33 0.31 -10.54 9.73
C ASN A 33 0.41 -9.07 9.30
N GLN A 34 0.40 -8.85 7.98
CA GLN A 34 0.50 -7.54 7.33
C GLN A 34 -0.45 -7.40 6.13
N GLN A 35 -1.33 -8.38 5.93
CA GLN A 35 -2.16 -8.55 4.74
C GLN A 35 -3.65 -8.66 5.10
N SER A 36 -4.56 -8.38 4.16
CA SER A 36 -6.01 -8.46 4.43
C SER A 36 -6.56 -9.90 4.50
N GLY A 37 -5.72 -10.90 4.21
CA GLY A 37 -6.10 -12.31 4.22
C GLY A 37 -5.97 -12.96 5.60
N ALA A 38 -5.78 -14.27 5.59
CA ALA A 38 -5.60 -15.06 6.81
C ALA A 38 -4.31 -14.71 7.56
N THR A 39 -4.38 -14.75 8.88
CA THR A 39 -3.24 -14.56 9.79
C THR A 39 -2.21 -15.68 9.60
N ASN A 40 -0.94 -15.29 9.42
CA ASN A 40 0.17 -16.24 9.37
C ASN A 40 0.57 -16.70 10.76
N LYS A 41 1.20 -17.87 10.85
CA LYS A 41 1.87 -18.37 12.05
C LYS A 41 3.38 -18.41 11.84
N PRO A 42 4.20 -18.18 12.88
CA PRO A 42 5.64 -18.36 12.82
C PRO A 42 6.02 -19.77 12.35
N LEU A 43 7.08 -19.83 11.54
CA LEU A 43 7.73 -21.06 11.10
C LEU A 43 9.10 -21.26 11.79
N VAL A 44 9.48 -20.32 12.65
CA VAL A 44 10.74 -20.28 13.39
C VAL A 44 10.45 -20.13 14.88
N ALA A 45 11.38 -20.58 15.72
CA ALA A 45 11.35 -20.47 17.17
C ALA A 45 12.45 -19.55 17.69
N VAL A 46 12.31 -19.11 18.94
CA VAL A 46 13.38 -18.37 19.64
C VAL A 46 14.63 -19.25 19.70
N GLY A 47 15.77 -18.70 19.27
CA GLY A 47 17.04 -19.41 19.16
C GLY A 47 17.45 -19.73 17.73
N ASP A 48 16.50 -19.80 16.80
CA ASP A 48 16.77 -20.15 15.40
C ASP A 48 17.62 -19.10 14.69
N SER A 49 18.49 -19.55 13.79
CA SER A 49 19.20 -18.68 12.85
C SER A 49 18.37 -18.51 11.58
N VAL A 50 18.34 -17.29 11.04
CA VAL A 50 17.60 -16.94 9.82
C VAL A 50 18.48 -16.21 8.82
N THR A 51 18.18 -16.37 7.53
CA THR A 51 18.87 -15.69 6.42
C THR A 51 17.97 -14.64 5.76
N ILE A 52 18.58 -13.68 5.05
CA ILE A 52 17.84 -12.63 4.33
C ILE A 52 16.96 -13.26 3.27
N GLY A 53 15.65 -13.04 3.37
CA GLY A 53 14.66 -13.59 2.45
C GLY A 53 14.13 -14.95 2.84
N GLN A 54 14.58 -15.55 3.94
CA GLN A 54 14.01 -16.79 4.45
C GLN A 54 12.56 -16.56 4.86
N LYS A 55 11.66 -17.46 4.48
CA LYS A 55 10.26 -17.44 4.93
C LYS A 55 10.18 -17.80 6.41
N ILE A 56 9.64 -16.90 7.23
CA ILE A 56 9.61 -17.02 8.70
C ILE A 56 8.20 -17.09 9.29
N ALA A 57 7.17 -16.74 8.52
CA ALA A 57 5.77 -16.93 8.91
C ALA A 57 4.90 -17.21 7.69
N ASP A 58 3.95 -18.14 7.82
CA ASP A 58 3.08 -18.55 6.73
C ASP A 58 1.76 -19.18 7.23
N THR A 59 0.82 -19.42 6.33
CA THR A 59 -0.40 -20.18 6.57
C THR A 59 -0.79 -21.00 5.33
N LYS A 60 -1.57 -22.06 5.54
CA LYS A 60 -2.11 -22.90 4.46
C LYS A 60 -3.37 -22.30 3.82
N GLU A 61 -3.95 -21.27 4.43
CA GLU A 61 -5.15 -20.61 3.92
C GLU A 61 -4.93 -20.00 2.54
N ARG A 62 -5.94 -20.11 1.67
CA ARG A 62 -5.85 -19.69 0.25
C ARG A 62 -5.57 -18.19 0.11
N ILE A 63 -6.29 -17.36 0.86
CA ILE A 63 -6.12 -15.91 0.80
C ILE A 63 -5.01 -15.54 1.78
N SER A 64 -3.77 -15.75 1.37
CA SER A 64 -2.62 -15.45 2.19
C SER A 64 -1.36 -15.04 1.41
N ALA A 65 -0.43 -14.40 2.11
CA ALA A 65 0.94 -14.17 1.65
C ALA A 65 1.91 -14.35 2.83
N PRO A 66 3.00 -15.14 2.66
CA PRO A 66 4.01 -15.34 3.68
C PRO A 66 4.79 -14.07 4.02
N VAL A 67 5.52 -14.13 5.12
CA VAL A 67 6.43 -13.07 5.58
C VAL A 67 7.84 -13.64 5.73
N HIS A 68 8.83 -12.79 5.44
CA HIS A 68 10.23 -13.17 5.28
C HIS A 68 11.13 -12.37 6.21
N SER A 69 12.26 -12.95 6.56
CA SER A 69 13.29 -12.25 7.32
C SER A 69 13.94 -11.17 6.45
N PRO A 70 13.98 -9.90 6.89
CA PRO A 70 14.60 -8.81 6.13
C PRO A 70 16.13 -8.77 6.25
N ILE A 71 16.66 -9.42 7.30
CA ILE A 71 18.06 -9.43 7.73
C ILE A 71 18.51 -10.88 8.00
N SER A 72 19.81 -11.15 8.02
CA SER A 72 20.36 -12.39 8.57
C SER A 72 20.61 -12.20 10.05
N GLY A 73 20.44 -13.26 10.84
CA GLY A 73 20.50 -13.10 12.28
C GLY A 73 19.93 -14.25 13.08
N LYS A 74 19.64 -13.97 14.35
CA LYS A 74 19.07 -14.92 15.31
C LYS A 74 17.72 -14.43 15.80
N VAL A 75 16.74 -15.33 15.87
CA VAL A 75 15.43 -15.04 16.48
C VAL A 75 15.61 -14.95 18.00
N VAL A 76 15.37 -13.77 18.56
CA VAL A 76 15.60 -13.49 19.99
C VAL A 76 14.30 -13.40 20.79
N LYS A 77 13.16 -13.12 20.14
CA LYS A 77 11.85 -12.99 20.79
C LYS A 77 10.73 -13.26 19.79
N ILE A 78 9.66 -13.90 20.25
CA ILE A 78 8.37 -13.98 19.55
C ILE A 78 7.30 -13.57 20.56
N ASP A 79 6.57 -12.49 20.26
CA ASP A 79 5.59 -11.89 21.17
C ASP A 79 4.65 -10.95 20.42
N ASN A 80 3.57 -10.49 21.07
CA ASN A 80 2.64 -9.54 20.50
C ASN A 80 3.15 -8.10 20.61
N ILE A 81 3.00 -7.33 19.53
CA ILE A 81 3.21 -5.87 19.50
C ILE A 81 2.08 -5.20 18.71
N TYR A 82 1.92 -3.89 18.91
CA TYR A 82 0.96 -3.09 18.16
C TYR A 82 1.23 -3.17 16.65
N ASN A 83 0.18 -3.55 15.90
CA ASN A 83 0.20 -3.64 14.46
C ASN A 83 -0.44 -2.42 13.82
N SER A 84 0.40 -1.54 13.27
CA SER A 84 -0.06 -0.34 12.55
C SER A 84 -0.98 -0.60 11.36
N CYS A 85 -1.06 -1.82 10.81
CA CYS A 85 -1.96 -2.15 9.70
C CYS A 85 -3.43 -2.26 10.11
N PHE A 86 -3.69 -2.72 11.35
CA PHE A 86 -5.01 -3.11 11.82
C PHE A 86 -5.40 -2.45 13.16
N GLY A 87 -4.46 -1.81 13.86
CA GLY A 87 -4.73 -1.19 15.17
C GLY A 87 -4.91 -2.22 16.29
N THR A 88 -4.37 -3.43 16.14
CA THR A 88 -4.51 -4.53 17.11
C THR A 88 -3.15 -5.10 17.49
N ALA A 89 -3.09 -5.84 18.61
CA ALA A 89 -1.92 -6.63 18.94
C ALA A 89 -1.75 -7.78 17.92
N THR A 90 -0.54 -7.98 17.41
CA THR A 90 -0.20 -9.06 16.48
C THR A 90 1.14 -9.64 16.84
N GLU A 91 1.27 -10.95 16.71
CA GLU A 91 2.52 -11.65 16.93
C GLU A 91 3.60 -11.15 15.97
N ALA A 92 4.81 -10.97 16.50
CA ALA A 92 5.96 -10.51 15.75
C ALA A 92 7.20 -11.31 16.13
N ILE A 93 8.16 -11.32 15.22
CA ILE A 93 9.41 -12.07 15.34
C ILE A 93 10.54 -11.05 15.40
N TRP A 94 11.25 -10.99 16.52
CA TRP A 94 12.44 -10.14 16.69
C TRP A 94 13.67 -10.92 16.25
N ILE A 95 14.40 -10.33 15.32
CA ILE A 95 15.62 -10.91 14.75
C ILE A 95 16.76 -9.94 15.06
N GLU A 96 17.74 -10.40 15.81
CA GLU A 96 18.98 -9.66 16.05
C GLU A 96 19.92 -9.85 14.85
N ASN A 97 20.40 -8.75 14.30
CA ASN A 97 21.20 -8.72 13.08
C ASN A 97 22.63 -9.22 13.35
N ASP A 98 23.07 -10.22 12.58
CA ASP A 98 24.43 -10.77 12.70
C ASP A 98 25.48 -10.02 11.85
N GLY A 99 25.04 -9.07 11.01
CA GLY A 99 25.90 -8.30 10.10
C GLY A 99 26.46 -9.09 8.91
N LYS A 100 26.18 -10.40 8.78
CA LYS A 100 26.77 -11.28 7.75
C LYS A 100 26.10 -11.13 6.39
N LYS A 101 24.87 -10.63 6.35
CA LYS A 101 24.03 -10.45 5.15
C LYS A 101 23.88 -11.73 4.32
N THR A 102 23.82 -12.88 4.97
CA THR A 102 23.63 -14.18 4.28
C THR A 102 22.25 -14.22 3.64
N LYS A 103 22.19 -14.39 2.31
CA LYS A 103 20.93 -14.50 1.56
C LYS A 103 20.41 -15.93 1.55
N ASP A 104 19.10 -16.06 1.70
CA ASP A 104 18.36 -17.28 1.42
C ASP A 104 18.44 -17.61 -0.09
N LYS A 105 18.39 -18.89 -0.44
CA LYS A 105 18.50 -19.37 -1.83
C LYS A 105 17.23 -20.04 -2.36
N THR A 106 16.14 -19.99 -1.60
CA THR A 106 14.89 -20.70 -1.91
C THR A 106 14.15 -20.10 -3.10
N LEU A 107 14.22 -18.77 -3.26
CA LEU A 107 13.64 -18.08 -4.42
C LEU A 107 14.69 -17.97 -5.53
N ALA A 108 14.68 -18.93 -6.44
CA ALA A 108 15.55 -18.93 -7.60
C ALA A 108 15.08 -17.87 -8.62
N PRO A 109 15.98 -16.97 -9.10
CA PRO A 109 15.64 -16.03 -10.15
C PRO A 109 15.40 -16.74 -11.49
N LEU A 110 14.49 -16.19 -12.27
CA LEU A 110 14.25 -16.54 -13.67
C LEU A 110 14.84 -15.46 -14.57
N SER A 111 15.30 -15.82 -15.76
CA SER A 111 15.65 -14.87 -16.80
C SER A 111 14.42 -14.43 -17.60
N GLU A 112 14.52 -13.29 -18.30
CA GLU A 112 13.42 -12.78 -19.12
C GLU A 112 12.98 -13.74 -20.24
N SER A 113 13.92 -14.51 -20.79
CA SER A 113 13.64 -15.48 -21.86
C SER A 113 12.91 -16.73 -21.37
N GLU A 114 13.00 -17.04 -20.07
CA GLU A 114 12.31 -18.18 -19.47
C GLU A 114 10.83 -17.88 -19.23
N ILE A 115 10.47 -16.61 -19.00
CA ILE A 115 9.11 -16.21 -18.60
C ILE A 115 8.05 -16.73 -19.56
N SER A 116 8.26 -16.65 -20.87
CA SER A 116 7.30 -17.11 -21.88
C SER A 116 7.04 -18.62 -21.81
N LYS A 117 8.02 -19.41 -21.38
CA LYS A 117 7.97 -20.87 -21.29
C LYS A 117 7.54 -21.38 -19.91
N THR A 118 7.74 -20.58 -18.85
CA THR A 118 7.34 -20.95 -17.49
C THR A 118 5.82 -21.06 -17.39
N PRO A 119 5.24 -22.14 -16.82
CA PRO A 119 3.80 -22.21 -16.59
C PRO A 119 3.28 -21.08 -15.69
N ASN A 120 2.05 -20.60 -15.95
CA ASN A 120 1.47 -19.49 -15.17
C ASN A 120 1.34 -19.83 -13.68
N ASP A 121 0.97 -21.07 -13.34
CA ASP A 121 0.87 -21.52 -11.95
C ASP A 121 2.21 -21.46 -11.21
N THR A 122 3.32 -21.74 -11.90
CA THR A 122 4.67 -21.60 -11.34
C THR A 122 4.99 -20.14 -11.03
N ILE A 123 4.67 -19.22 -11.94
CA ILE A 123 4.90 -17.77 -11.70
C ILE A 123 4.01 -17.27 -10.56
N ILE A 124 2.73 -17.68 -10.51
CA ILE A 124 1.82 -17.33 -9.40
C ILE A 124 2.36 -17.87 -8.06
N LYS A 125 2.87 -19.10 -8.06
CA LYS A 125 3.52 -19.69 -6.87
C LYS A 125 4.75 -18.90 -6.44
N LEU A 126 5.61 -18.47 -7.36
CA LEU A 126 6.77 -17.61 -7.04
C LEU A 126 6.33 -16.28 -6.43
N ILE A 127 5.33 -15.61 -7.01
CA ILE A 127 4.76 -14.36 -6.47
C ILE A 127 4.21 -14.57 -5.05
N ARG A 128 3.55 -15.71 -4.81
CA ARG A 128 3.05 -16.10 -3.49
C ARG A 128 4.20 -16.35 -2.52
N GLU A 129 5.17 -17.19 -2.88
CA GLU A 129 6.32 -17.52 -2.03
C GLU A 129 7.22 -16.31 -1.75
N ALA A 130 7.24 -15.30 -2.62
CA ALA A 130 7.88 -14.01 -2.39
C ALA A 130 7.10 -13.08 -1.43
N GLY A 131 5.90 -13.48 -0.99
CA GLY A 131 5.11 -12.76 0.00
C GLY A 131 4.55 -11.44 -0.52
N ILE A 132 4.33 -11.32 -1.83
CA ILE A 132 3.93 -10.04 -2.43
C ILE A 132 2.45 -9.77 -2.15
N ILE A 133 2.16 -8.61 -1.57
CA ILE A 133 0.82 -8.08 -1.35
C ILE A 133 0.62 -6.78 -2.13
N GLY A 134 -0.62 -6.36 -2.32
CA GLY A 134 -0.95 -5.08 -2.93
C GLY A 134 -0.41 -3.92 -2.10
N LEU A 135 0.63 -3.25 -2.61
CA LEU A 135 1.36 -2.18 -1.92
C LEU A 135 0.68 -0.80 -1.98
N GLY A 136 -0.42 -0.69 -2.71
CA GLY A 136 -1.23 0.54 -2.82
C GLY A 136 -2.16 0.83 -1.64
N GLY A 137 -2.05 0.09 -0.54
CA GLY A 137 -2.77 0.40 0.70
C GLY A 137 -3.39 -0.82 1.37
N ALA A 138 -4.32 -1.52 0.72
CA ALA A 138 -5.12 -2.58 1.38
C ALA A 138 -4.32 -3.80 1.83
N GLY A 139 -3.25 -4.17 1.12
CA GLY A 139 -2.44 -5.36 1.45
C GLY A 139 -3.08 -6.69 1.06
N PHE A 140 -3.88 -6.72 -0.01
CA PHE A 140 -4.46 -7.96 -0.53
C PHE A 140 -3.40 -8.83 -1.23
N PRO A 141 -3.34 -10.16 -1.01
CA PRO A 141 -2.34 -11.03 -1.66
C PRO A 141 -2.32 -10.92 -3.18
N THR A 142 -1.13 -10.65 -3.74
CA THR A 142 -0.99 -10.38 -5.17
C THR A 142 -1.19 -11.64 -6.01
N SER A 143 -0.71 -12.79 -5.54
CA SER A 143 -0.94 -14.09 -6.18
C SER A 143 -2.44 -14.36 -6.36
N VAL A 144 -3.24 -14.18 -5.30
CA VAL A 144 -4.69 -14.38 -5.33
C VAL A 144 -5.37 -13.43 -6.31
N LYS A 145 -4.93 -12.17 -6.37
CA LYS A 145 -5.49 -11.18 -7.29
C LYS A 145 -5.20 -11.48 -8.75
N LEU A 146 -4.05 -12.09 -9.03
CA LEU A 146 -3.62 -12.48 -10.38
C LEU A 146 -4.13 -13.88 -10.78
N SER A 147 -4.60 -14.69 -9.83
CA SER A 147 -5.32 -15.94 -10.09
C SER A 147 -6.77 -15.66 -10.50
N VAL A 148 -6.95 -15.19 -11.74
CA VAL A 148 -8.27 -14.89 -12.32
C VAL A 148 -9.10 -16.18 -12.41
N PRO A 149 -10.36 -16.20 -11.91
CA PRO A 149 -11.21 -17.38 -12.01
C PRO A 149 -11.51 -17.77 -13.47
N GLN A 150 -11.55 -19.08 -13.74
CA GLN A 150 -11.84 -19.63 -15.06
C GLN A 150 -13.12 -19.04 -15.65
N GLY A 151 -13.10 -18.77 -16.96
CA GLY A 151 -14.21 -18.14 -17.69
C GLY A 151 -14.18 -16.61 -17.71
N ASN A 152 -13.29 -15.97 -16.94
CA ASN A 152 -13.08 -14.52 -17.02
C ASN A 152 -11.85 -14.21 -17.87
N THR A 153 -12.01 -13.31 -18.84
CA THR A 153 -10.91 -12.81 -19.68
C THR A 153 -10.59 -11.37 -19.30
N ILE A 154 -9.33 -11.10 -19.01
CA ILE A 154 -8.87 -9.74 -18.75
C ILE A 154 -8.56 -9.07 -20.09
N LYS A 155 -9.20 -7.93 -20.32
CA LYS A 155 -9.02 -7.10 -21.52
C LYS A 155 -8.04 -5.96 -21.26
N THR A 156 -8.02 -5.44 -20.03
CA THR A 156 -7.21 -4.28 -19.65
C THR A 156 -6.50 -4.50 -18.32
N LEU A 157 -5.18 -4.26 -18.32
CA LEU A 157 -4.37 -4.07 -17.12
C LEU A 157 -4.11 -2.57 -16.93
N ILE A 158 -4.60 -1.99 -15.84
CA ILE A 158 -4.25 -0.62 -15.45
C ILE A 158 -3.10 -0.68 -14.45
N VAL A 159 -1.95 -0.11 -14.81
CA VAL A 159 -0.86 0.17 -13.87
C VAL A 159 -1.18 1.48 -13.16
N ASN A 160 -1.55 1.39 -11.89
CA ASN A 160 -1.92 2.55 -11.07
C ASN A 160 -0.65 3.28 -10.59
N CYS A 161 -0.42 4.42 -11.22
CA CYS A 161 0.67 5.35 -10.97
C CYS A 161 0.19 6.68 -10.34
N ALA A 162 -1.08 6.75 -9.90
CA ALA A 162 -1.70 7.98 -9.44
C ALA A 162 -1.08 8.52 -8.15
N GLU A 163 -0.94 7.67 -7.12
CA GLU A 163 -0.47 8.02 -5.75
C GLU A 163 -1.18 9.27 -5.21
N GLY A 164 -2.46 9.11 -4.87
CA GLY A 164 -3.32 10.22 -4.48
C GLY A 164 -2.97 10.85 -3.12
N GLU A 165 -2.37 10.08 -2.19
CA GLU A 165 -2.13 10.52 -0.81
C GLU A 165 -1.32 11.84 -0.76
N PRO A 166 -1.77 12.87 -0.01
CA PRO A 166 -1.22 14.23 -0.11
C PRO A 166 0.28 14.40 0.17
N TYR A 167 0.90 13.51 0.95
CA TYR A 167 2.30 13.61 1.38
C TYR A 167 3.21 12.55 0.74
N ASP A 168 2.63 11.54 0.08
CA ASP A 168 3.34 10.37 -0.41
C ASP A 168 3.95 10.63 -1.79
N THR A 169 5.21 10.22 -1.95
CA THR A 169 5.97 10.29 -3.22
C THR A 169 6.81 9.04 -3.49
N ALA A 170 6.62 7.98 -2.70
CA ALA A 170 7.37 6.72 -2.81
C ALA A 170 7.16 6.04 -4.17
N ASP A 171 5.91 5.97 -4.63
CA ASP A 171 5.57 5.40 -5.93
C ASP A 171 6.07 6.31 -7.06
N GLU A 172 6.00 7.64 -6.88
CA GLU A 172 6.58 8.58 -7.84
C GLU A 172 8.07 8.40 -8.04
N ARG A 173 8.85 8.26 -6.96
CA ARG A 173 10.28 7.98 -7.10
C ARG A 173 10.55 6.62 -7.72
N LEU A 174 9.75 5.60 -7.42
CA LEU A 174 9.85 4.30 -8.10
C LEU A 174 9.62 4.42 -9.61
N MET A 175 8.64 5.22 -10.04
CA MET A 175 8.38 5.45 -11.47
C MET A 175 9.52 6.13 -12.19
N ILE A 176 10.34 6.93 -11.50
CA ILE A 176 11.48 7.66 -12.06
C ILE A 176 12.74 6.79 -12.06
N GLU A 177 13.02 6.13 -10.92
CA GLU A 177 14.29 5.45 -10.67
C GLU A 177 14.28 3.97 -11.03
N LYS A 178 13.09 3.36 -11.13
CA LYS A 178 12.89 1.93 -11.38
C LYS A 178 11.96 1.66 -12.57
N THR A 179 11.79 2.61 -13.49
CA THR A 179 10.89 2.50 -14.65
C THR A 179 11.11 1.22 -15.47
N ALA A 180 12.38 0.90 -15.77
CA ALA A 180 12.73 -0.30 -16.54
C ALA A 180 12.34 -1.59 -15.79
N ASN A 181 12.54 -1.62 -14.47
CA ASN A 181 12.15 -2.76 -13.65
C ASN A 181 10.63 -2.90 -13.54
N ILE A 182 9.91 -1.79 -13.45
CA ILE A 182 8.45 -1.77 -13.51
C ILE A 182 7.97 -2.38 -14.83
N LEU A 183 8.59 -2.03 -15.97
CA LEU A 183 8.24 -2.63 -17.26
C LEU A 183 8.46 -4.16 -17.25
N ARG A 184 9.58 -4.65 -16.71
CA ARG A 184 9.83 -6.09 -16.55
C ARG A 184 8.72 -6.77 -15.75
N GLY A 185 8.28 -6.16 -14.65
CA GLY A 185 7.14 -6.64 -13.86
C GLY A 185 5.81 -6.60 -14.62
N VAL A 186 5.56 -5.54 -15.40
CA VAL A 186 4.38 -5.44 -16.27
C VAL A 186 4.35 -6.59 -17.26
N LYS A 187 5.47 -6.95 -17.88
CA LYS A 187 5.54 -8.08 -18.83
C LYS A 187 5.16 -9.42 -18.18
N VAL A 188 5.61 -9.66 -16.94
CA VAL A 188 5.20 -10.84 -16.16
C VAL A 188 3.69 -10.85 -15.92
N VAL A 189 3.14 -9.73 -15.44
CA VAL A 189 1.70 -9.63 -15.17
C VAL A 189 0.88 -9.75 -16.46
N ARG A 190 1.32 -9.12 -17.54
CA ARG A 190 0.67 -9.17 -18.85
C ARG A 190 0.59 -10.61 -19.37
N LYS A 191 1.68 -11.38 -19.24
CA LYS A 191 1.67 -12.82 -19.55
C LYS A 191 0.66 -13.60 -18.71
N LEU A 192 0.66 -13.40 -17.39
CA LEU A 192 -0.25 -14.10 -16.48
C LEU A 192 -1.72 -13.87 -16.83
N LEU A 193 -2.04 -12.69 -17.38
CA LEU A 193 -3.41 -12.26 -17.68
C LEU A 193 -3.83 -12.52 -19.14
N GLY A 194 -2.99 -13.18 -19.95
CA GLY A 194 -3.32 -13.50 -21.35
C GLY A 194 -3.17 -12.31 -22.30
N ASP A 195 -2.15 -11.48 -22.10
CA ASP A 195 -1.77 -10.33 -22.95
C ASP A 195 -2.83 -9.22 -23.13
N PRO A 196 -3.43 -8.69 -22.04
CA PRO A 196 -4.36 -7.57 -22.12
C PRO A 196 -3.71 -6.27 -22.60
N LYS A 197 -4.53 -5.29 -23.02
CA LYS A 197 -4.07 -3.90 -23.19
C LYS A 197 -3.53 -3.38 -21.87
N VAL A 198 -2.35 -2.76 -21.89
CA VAL A 198 -1.77 -2.11 -20.71
C VAL A 198 -2.01 -0.62 -20.76
N ILE A 199 -2.53 -0.06 -19.66
CA ILE A 199 -2.66 1.39 -19.46
C ILE A 199 -1.87 1.78 -18.22
N VAL A 200 -0.82 2.56 -18.40
CA VAL A 200 -0.06 3.18 -17.31
C VAL A 200 -0.71 4.52 -16.99
N ALA A 201 -1.50 4.55 -15.92
CA ALA A 201 -2.33 5.70 -15.56
C ALA A 201 -1.71 6.53 -14.44
N THR A 202 -1.25 7.75 -14.78
CA THR A 202 -0.57 8.66 -13.86
C THR A 202 -1.25 10.04 -13.82
N LYS A 203 -0.79 10.89 -12.89
CA LYS A 203 -1.28 12.26 -12.71
C LYS A 203 -0.47 13.25 -13.54
N THR A 204 -1.12 14.23 -14.18
CA THR A 204 -0.46 15.28 -15.00
C THR A 204 0.58 16.10 -14.25
N SER A 205 0.48 16.22 -12.92
CA SER A 205 1.49 16.92 -12.10
C SER A 205 2.83 16.18 -11.99
N LYS A 206 2.90 14.90 -12.36
CA LYS A 206 4.11 14.06 -12.27
C LYS A 206 4.97 14.13 -13.53
N VAL A 207 5.39 15.33 -13.92
CA VAL A 207 6.05 15.61 -15.21
C VAL A 207 7.28 14.73 -15.45
N GLU A 208 8.19 14.62 -14.48
CA GLU A 208 9.39 13.79 -14.61
C GLU A 208 9.05 12.30 -14.76
N ALA A 209 8.12 11.80 -13.94
CA ALA A 209 7.67 10.41 -14.04
C ALA A 209 6.96 10.13 -15.36
N ILE A 210 6.15 11.06 -15.89
CA ILE A 210 5.51 10.93 -17.21
C ILE A 210 6.58 10.75 -18.29
N SER A 211 7.59 11.62 -18.32
CA SER A 211 8.69 11.54 -19.28
C SER A 211 9.41 10.20 -19.22
N LYS A 212 9.76 9.73 -18.02
CA LYS A 212 10.41 8.41 -17.83
C LYS A 212 9.51 7.26 -18.28
N LEU A 213 8.25 7.24 -17.86
CA LEU A 213 7.29 6.22 -18.25
C LEU A 213 7.11 6.18 -19.77
N GLN A 214 6.93 7.33 -20.42
CA GLN A 214 6.81 7.41 -21.88
C GLN A 214 8.06 6.88 -22.59
N SER A 215 9.26 7.21 -22.10
CA SER A 215 10.52 6.75 -22.71
C SER A 215 10.69 5.23 -22.68
N VAL A 216 10.13 4.55 -21.67
CA VAL A 216 10.27 3.11 -21.48
C VAL A 216 9.07 2.33 -22.02
N PHE A 217 7.85 2.79 -21.77
CA PHE A 217 6.62 2.12 -22.17
C PHE A 217 6.12 2.52 -23.56
N GLY A 218 6.58 3.64 -24.12
CA GLY A 218 6.08 4.17 -25.40
C GLY A 218 6.36 3.27 -26.60
N ASN A 219 7.37 2.41 -26.51
CA ASN A 219 7.73 1.44 -27.56
C ASN A 219 7.08 0.07 -27.36
N GLU A 220 6.34 -0.14 -26.26
CA GLU A 220 5.72 -1.43 -25.97
C GLU A 220 4.41 -1.59 -26.73
N THR A 221 4.22 -2.75 -27.35
CA THR A 221 2.98 -3.07 -28.06
C THR A 221 1.80 -3.10 -27.11
N ASN A 222 0.63 -2.68 -27.62
CA ASN A 222 -0.64 -2.68 -26.89
C ASN A 222 -0.55 -2.01 -25.49
N THR A 223 0.28 -0.98 -25.38
CA THR A 223 0.59 -0.29 -24.13
C THR A 223 0.47 1.22 -24.31
N GLU A 224 -0.15 1.90 -23.35
CA GLU A 224 -0.38 3.34 -23.40
C GLU A 224 -0.05 3.99 -22.05
N VAL A 225 0.63 5.15 -22.09
CA VAL A 225 0.85 5.98 -20.90
C VAL A 225 -0.15 7.14 -20.92
N ILE A 226 -1.06 7.15 -19.96
CA ILE A 226 -2.11 8.17 -19.82
C ILE A 226 -1.83 9.04 -18.60
N ALA A 227 -1.69 10.34 -18.84
CA ALA A 227 -1.66 11.35 -17.79
C ALA A 227 -3.00 12.10 -17.73
N LYS A 228 -3.67 12.11 -16.57
CA LYS A 228 -4.90 12.89 -16.33
C LYS A 228 -4.77 13.78 -15.09
N PRO A 229 -5.55 14.85 -14.94
CA PRO A 229 -5.60 15.67 -13.72
C PRO A 229 -6.35 14.92 -12.60
N LEU A 230 -5.78 13.79 -12.17
CA LEU A 230 -6.38 12.91 -11.16
C LEU A 230 -6.39 13.58 -9.79
N THR A 231 -7.52 13.46 -9.10
CA THR A 231 -7.71 13.86 -7.71
C THR A 231 -7.35 12.73 -6.75
N TYR A 232 -7.29 13.04 -5.45
CA TYR A 232 -6.97 12.07 -4.40
C TYR A 232 -7.81 10.79 -4.51
N GLN A 233 -9.13 10.91 -4.70
CA GLN A 233 -10.05 9.77 -4.74
C GLN A 233 -9.75 8.84 -5.92
N GLN A 234 -9.24 9.40 -7.03
CA GLN A 234 -8.89 8.65 -8.23
C GLN A 234 -7.56 7.90 -8.09
N GLY A 235 -6.96 7.86 -6.89
CA GLY A 235 -5.92 6.89 -6.53
C GLY A 235 -6.48 5.50 -6.19
N ASP A 236 -7.75 5.41 -5.78
CA ASP A 236 -8.43 4.13 -5.54
C ASP A 236 -8.60 3.34 -6.84
N ALA A 237 -8.50 2.02 -6.77
CA ALA A 237 -8.57 1.15 -7.96
C ALA A 237 -9.90 1.29 -8.73
N SER A 238 -11.03 1.29 -8.02
CA SER A 238 -12.36 1.36 -8.64
C SER A 238 -12.65 2.74 -9.22
N VAL A 239 -12.23 3.80 -8.52
CA VAL A 239 -12.40 5.19 -8.97
C VAL A 239 -11.45 5.52 -10.12
N LEU A 240 -10.22 5.00 -10.10
CA LEU A 240 -9.27 5.11 -11.20
C LEU A 240 -9.79 4.39 -12.45
N GLN A 241 -10.30 3.17 -12.31
CA GLN A 241 -10.90 2.42 -13.42
C GLN A 241 -11.98 3.27 -14.10
N LYS A 242 -12.90 3.86 -13.33
CA LYS A 242 -13.91 4.76 -13.89
C LYS A 242 -13.30 5.97 -14.58
N ALA A 243 -12.29 6.61 -13.97
CA ALA A 243 -11.64 7.79 -14.53
C ALA A 243 -10.91 7.50 -15.86
N ILE A 244 -10.41 6.27 -16.05
CA ILE A 244 -9.66 5.86 -17.23
C ILE A 244 -10.57 5.26 -18.29
N LEU A 245 -11.45 4.32 -17.91
CA LEU A 245 -12.26 3.52 -18.83
C LEU A 245 -13.72 3.99 -18.96
N GLY A 246 -14.18 4.90 -18.11
CA GLY A 246 -15.53 5.49 -18.20
C GLY A 246 -16.65 4.68 -17.57
N TYR A 247 -16.38 3.50 -16.99
CA TYR A 247 -17.39 2.66 -16.36
C TYR A 247 -17.05 2.26 -14.91
N GLU A 248 -18.08 2.00 -14.11
CA GLU A 248 -17.98 1.55 -12.72
C GLU A 248 -18.13 0.03 -12.63
N THR A 249 -17.53 -0.57 -11.60
CA THR A 249 -17.84 -1.97 -11.26
C THR A 249 -19.19 -1.98 -10.53
N PRO A 250 -20.19 -2.76 -10.99
CA PRO A 250 -21.47 -2.85 -10.30
C PRO A 250 -21.33 -3.37 -8.86
N PRO A 251 -22.24 -3.03 -7.95
CA PRO A 251 -22.25 -3.61 -6.60
C PRO A 251 -22.24 -5.15 -6.64
N GLY A 252 -21.47 -5.77 -5.74
CA GLY A 252 -21.33 -7.23 -5.67
C GLY A 252 -20.43 -7.86 -6.74
N LYS A 253 -20.05 -7.11 -7.79
CA LYS A 253 -19.11 -7.57 -8.83
C LYS A 253 -17.66 -7.20 -8.48
N ARG A 254 -16.72 -7.92 -9.08
CA ARG A 254 -15.28 -7.61 -9.03
C ARG A 254 -14.79 -7.03 -10.36
N SER A 255 -13.71 -6.24 -10.31
CA SER A 255 -13.18 -5.59 -11.52
C SER A 255 -12.75 -6.59 -12.61
N TYR A 256 -12.26 -7.78 -12.21
CA TYR A 256 -11.87 -8.83 -13.16
C TYR A 256 -13.07 -9.39 -13.93
N GLU A 257 -14.28 -9.38 -13.35
CA GLU A 257 -15.51 -9.78 -14.06
C GLU A 257 -15.89 -8.77 -15.15
N MET A 258 -15.41 -7.54 -15.02
CA MET A 258 -15.50 -6.50 -16.05
C MET A 258 -14.31 -6.54 -17.03
N GLY A 259 -13.45 -7.55 -16.92
CA GLY A 259 -12.24 -7.71 -17.72
C GLY A 259 -11.12 -6.72 -17.38
N THR A 260 -11.09 -6.17 -16.16
CA THR A 260 -10.06 -5.21 -15.74
C THR A 260 -9.36 -5.60 -14.46
N ILE A 261 -8.04 -5.51 -14.46
CA ILE A 261 -7.21 -5.55 -13.26
C ILE A 261 -6.48 -4.23 -13.12
N VAL A 262 -6.53 -3.65 -11.92
CA VAL A 262 -5.76 -2.46 -11.57
C VAL A 262 -4.65 -2.86 -10.61
N GLN A 263 -3.38 -2.66 -10.96
CA GLN A 263 -2.25 -3.04 -10.12
C GLN A 263 -1.37 -1.84 -9.79
N ASN A 264 -1.05 -1.66 -8.51
CA ASN A 264 -0.18 -0.56 -8.05
C ASN A 264 1.26 -0.75 -8.55
N VAL A 265 1.91 0.36 -8.93
CA VAL A 265 3.25 0.36 -9.53
C VAL A 265 4.32 -0.24 -8.62
N ALA A 266 4.31 0.03 -7.31
CA ALA A 266 5.27 -0.58 -6.38
C ALA A 266 5.08 -2.09 -6.28
N THR A 267 3.83 -2.57 -6.40
CA THR A 267 3.57 -4.02 -6.41
C THR A 267 4.13 -4.67 -7.66
N ILE A 268 4.03 -4.01 -8.82
CA ILE A 268 4.61 -4.51 -10.06
C ILE A 268 6.14 -4.53 -9.98
N ASN A 269 6.75 -3.49 -9.40
CA ASN A 269 8.19 -3.49 -9.15
C ASN A 269 8.61 -4.65 -8.22
N ALA A 270 7.82 -4.95 -7.20
CA ALA A 270 8.09 -6.09 -6.31
C ALA A 270 7.96 -7.45 -7.03
N ILE A 271 7.02 -7.59 -7.97
CA ILE A 271 6.92 -8.79 -8.82
C ILE A 271 8.19 -8.96 -9.65
N ALA A 272 8.70 -7.89 -10.26
CA ALA A 272 9.94 -7.96 -11.01
C ALA A 272 11.10 -8.46 -10.13
N ASN A 273 11.32 -7.82 -8.98
CA ASN A 273 12.37 -8.20 -8.02
C ASN A 273 12.29 -9.68 -7.60
N ALA A 274 11.09 -10.17 -7.31
CA ALA A 274 10.90 -11.55 -6.90
C ALA A 274 11.21 -12.54 -8.01
N ILE A 275 10.80 -12.21 -9.24
CA ILE A 275 10.91 -13.11 -10.38
C ILE A 275 12.33 -13.12 -10.94
N PHE A 276 12.96 -11.97 -11.12
CA PHE A 276 14.23 -11.90 -11.85
C PHE A 276 15.46 -11.80 -10.95
N GLU A 277 15.30 -11.39 -9.69
CA GLU A 277 16.40 -11.24 -8.73
C GLU A 277 16.28 -12.24 -7.58
N GLY A 278 15.17 -12.99 -7.51
CA GLY A 278 14.91 -13.93 -6.42
C GLY A 278 14.69 -13.21 -5.08
N GLU A 279 14.34 -11.92 -5.10
CA GLU A 279 14.22 -11.12 -3.89
C GLU A 279 12.76 -11.07 -3.38
N PRO A 280 12.44 -11.70 -2.24
CA PRO A 280 11.11 -11.59 -1.65
C PRO A 280 10.83 -10.15 -1.20
N LEU A 281 9.58 -9.86 -0.86
CA LEU A 281 9.17 -8.55 -0.36
C LEU A 281 9.66 -8.34 1.08
N ILE A 282 10.92 -7.90 1.21
CA ILE A 282 11.62 -7.64 2.47
C ILE A 282 11.98 -6.16 2.69
N SER A 283 11.73 -5.31 1.70
CA SER A 283 11.92 -3.87 1.79
C SER A 283 10.87 -3.15 0.96
N ARG A 284 10.57 -1.90 1.33
CA ARG A 284 9.74 -1.01 0.52
C ARG A 284 10.23 0.42 0.58
N VAL A 285 9.95 1.17 -0.48
CA VAL A 285 10.14 2.63 -0.46
C VAL A 285 9.05 3.24 0.42
N THR A 286 9.48 4.12 1.32
CA THR A 286 8.66 4.78 2.33
C THR A 286 8.96 6.28 2.32
N THR A 287 7.95 7.12 2.13
CA THR A 287 8.12 8.57 2.19
C THR A 287 8.15 9.05 3.65
N LEU A 288 9.23 9.73 4.05
CA LEU A 288 9.29 10.46 5.33
C LEU A 288 8.97 11.93 5.07
N ASN A 289 7.88 12.44 5.66
CA ASN A 289 7.40 13.79 5.39
C ASN A 289 6.65 14.39 6.61
N GLY A 290 6.07 15.58 6.46
CA GLY A 290 5.44 16.34 7.53
C GLY A 290 6.42 17.29 8.22
N ASP A 291 6.34 17.37 9.54
CA ASP A 291 7.17 18.23 10.39
C ASP A 291 8.55 17.63 10.67
N VAL A 292 9.25 17.32 9.57
CA VAL A 292 10.65 16.85 9.60
C VAL A 292 11.55 17.87 8.91
N ALA A 293 12.81 17.97 9.36
CA ALA A 293 13.76 18.94 8.79
C ALA A 293 14.07 18.63 7.31
N ASN A 294 14.28 17.34 7.00
CA ASN A 294 14.67 16.86 5.67
C ASN A 294 13.70 15.78 5.18
N PRO A 295 12.53 16.15 4.61
CA PRO A 295 11.63 15.21 3.98
C PRO A 295 12.32 14.46 2.83
N LYS A 296 12.11 13.14 2.72
CA LYS A 296 12.81 12.27 1.75
C LYS A 296 12.06 10.97 1.49
N ASN A 297 12.56 10.15 0.56
CA ASN A 297 12.07 8.79 0.33
C ASN A 297 13.15 7.80 0.73
N LEU A 298 12.78 6.80 1.53
CA LEU A 298 13.70 5.82 2.11
C LEU A 298 13.36 4.42 1.60
N LEU A 299 14.33 3.67 1.09
CA LEU A 299 14.21 2.23 0.92
C LEU A 299 14.48 1.59 2.28
N VAL A 300 13.43 1.11 2.94
CA VAL A 300 13.48 0.59 4.31
C VAL A 300 13.15 -0.90 4.33
N LYS A 301 13.88 -1.64 5.16
CA LYS A 301 13.59 -3.05 5.46
C LYS A 301 12.27 -3.19 6.22
N ILE A 302 11.45 -4.15 5.81
CA ILE A 302 10.21 -4.49 6.52
C ILE A 302 10.60 -5.09 7.86
N GLY A 303 10.16 -4.49 8.96
CA GLY A 303 10.54 -4.83 10.32
C GLY A 303 11.45 -3.81 10.99
N THR A 304 11.98 -2.81 10.28
CA THR A 304 12.70 -1.71 10.92
C THR A 304 11.76 -0.95 11.88
N PRO A 305 12.11 -0.78 13.16
CA PRO A 305 11.33 0.03 14.09
C PRO A 305 11.15 1.47 13.59
N ILE A 306 9.93 2.02 13.66
CA ILE A 306 9.69 3.39 13.20
C ILE A 306 10.49 4.40 14.03
N ILE A 307 10.65 4.15 15.32
CA ILE A 307 11.49 4.98 16.20
C ILE A 307 12.93 5.14 15.71
N ASP A 308 13.52 4.11 15.10
CA ASP A 308 14.88 4.18 14.54
C ASP A 308 14.95 5.15 13.36
N ILE A 309 13.91 5.15 12.51
CA ILE A 309 13.79 6.06 11.36
C ILE A 309 13.65 7.49 11.84
N LEU A 310 12.79 7.73 12.85
CA LEU A 310 12.61 9.05 13.44
C LEU A 310 13.92 9.56 14.07
N SER A 311 14.61 8.70 14.83
CA SER A 311 15.87 9.02 15.50
C SER A 311 16.99 9.36 14.51
N GLN A 312 17.22 8.53 13.50
CA GLN A 312 18.26 8.76 12.49
C GLN A 312 18.00 10.03 11.66
N ASN A 313 16.73 10.38 11.46
CA ASN A 313 16.34 11.62 10.78
C ASN A 313 16.19 12.82 11.73
N LYS A 314 16.69 12.69 12.98
CA LYS A 314 16.75 13.76 13.99
C LYS A 314 15.38 14.38 14.30
N VAL A 315 14.32 13.57 14.24
CA VAL A 315 12.97 14.01 14.62
C VAL A 315 12.92 14.18 16.14
N ASN A 316 12.49 15.36 16.60
CA ASN A 316 12.35 15.62 18.03
C ASN A 316 11.13 14.90 18.60
N THR A 317 11.35 13.74 19.22
CA THR A 317 10.29 12.91 19.82
C THR A 317 9.58 13.60 20.99
N LYS A 318 10.21 14.58 21.66
CA LYS A 318 9.56 15.35 22.74
C LYS A 318 8.47 16.30 22.21
N ASP A 319 8.71 16.87 21.02
CA ASP A 319 7.76 17.72 20.30
C ASP A 319 6.83 16.92 19.37
N LEU A 320 6.87 15.59 19.42
CA LEU A 320 6.03 14.75 18.58
C LEU A 320 4.57 14.79 19.06
N HIS A 321 3.65 15.20 18.18
CA HIS A 321 2.22 15.12 18.44
C HIS A 321 1.63 13.81 17.92
N LYS A 322 1.86 13.51 16.64
CA LYS A 322 1.31 12.31 16.01
C LYS A 322 2.21 11.85 14.88
N VAL A 323 2.29 10.53 14.70
CA VAL A 323 2.85 9.90 13.51
C VAL A 323 1.71 9.20 12.78
N VAL A 324 1.59 9.46 11.49
CA VAL A 324 0.63 8.78 10.62
C VAL A 324 1.40 7.93 9.62
N VAL A 325 1.00 6.67 9.45
CA VAL A 325 1.63 5.76 8.50
C VAL A 325 0.68 5.34 7.40
N GLY A 326 1.17 5.27 6.16
CA GLY A 326 0.36 4.83 5.02
C GLY A 326 -0.59 5.89 4.45
N GLY A 327 -0.20 7.18 4.52
CA GLY A 327 -0.97 8.32 4.02
C GLY A 327 -1.78 9.05 5.09
N VAL A 328 -2.01 10.36 4.91
CA VAL A 328 -2.78 11.17 5.89
C VAL A 328 -4.29 10.95 5.81
N MET A 329 -4.79 10.43 4.68
CA MET A 329 -6.22 10.26 4.46
C MET A 329 -6.69 8.84 4.79
N MET A 330 -5.97 7.82 4.32
CA MET A 330 -6.29 6.39 4.55
C MET A 330 -5.40 5.70 5.57
N GLY A 331 -4.29 6.31 5.97
CA GLY A 331 -3.33 5.70 6.87
C GLY A 331 -3.78 5.66 8.33
N ASN A 332 -2.94 5.06 9.16
CA ASN A 332 -3.20 4.88 10.58
C ASN A 332 -2.36 5.84 11.41
N ALA A 333 -3.02 6.52 12.33
CA ALA A 333 -2.39 7.43 13.25
C ALA A 333 -1.90 6.63 14.46
N LEU A 334 -0.58 6.39 14.54
CA LEU A 334 0.04 5.47 15.50
C LEU A 334 -0.29 5.82 16.96
N GLU A 335 -0.61 4.80 17.75
CA GLU A 335 -0.72 4.91 19.22
C GLU A 335 0.66 4.95 19.86
N THR A 336 1.57 4.11 19.37
CA THR A 336 2.99 4.09 19.73
C THR A 336 3.88 4.05 18.49
N VAL A 337 5.06 4.66 18.60
CA VAL A 337 6.13 4.63 17.58
C VAL A 337 6.97 3.36 17.62
N ASP A 338 6.68 2.44 18.54
CA ASP A 338 7.34 1.13 18.62
C ASP A 338 6.93 0.18 17.49
N SER A 339 5.84 0.49 16.78
CA SER A 339 5.43 -0.29 15.60
C SER A 339 6.55 -0.33 14.57
N PRO A 340 6.80 -1.49 13.94
CA PRO A 340 7.75 -1.58 12.84
C PRO A 340 7.15 -1.10 11.53
N VAL A 341 8.03 -0.81 10.56
CA VAL A 341 7.68 -0.70 9.15
C VAL A 341 7.13 -2.04 8.65
N THR A 342 6.01 -1.98 7.95
CA THR A 342 5.32 -3.14 7.39
C THR A 342 5.33 -3.08 5.86
N LYS A 343 4.90 -4.15 5.21
CA LYS A 343 4.59 -4.18 3.78
C LYS A 343 3.60 -3.08 3.36
N ARG A 344 2.80 -2.53 4.28
CA ARG A 344 1.79 -1.48 4.01
C ARG A 344 2.25 -0.06 4.33
N THR A 345 3.43 0.14 4.92
CA THR A 345 3.92 1.45 5.36
C THR A 345 4.47 2.28 4.19
N SER A 346 3.60 2.92 3.38
CA SER A 346 4.02 3.77 2.24
C SER A 346 4.63 5.10 2.62
N SER A 347 4.26 5.60 3.79
CA SER A 347 4.78 6.84 4.32
C SER A 347 4.81 6.81 5.84
N ILE A 348 5.65 7.68 6.40
CA ILE A 348 5.74 8.03 7.81
C ILE A 348 5.64 9.56 7.85
N ILE A 349 4.54 10.06 8.39
CA ILE A 349 4.18 11.47 8.36
C ILE A 349 4.14 11.99 9.78
N VAL A 350 5.05 12.92 10.07
CA VAL A 350 5.27 13.45 11.41
C VAL A 350 4.50 14.74 11.58
N PHE A 351 3.81 14.90 12.71
CA PHE A 351 3.19 16.17 13.12
C PHE A 351 3.75 16.59 14.48
N ALA A 352 4.22 17.83 14.57
CA ALA A 352 4.80 18.40 15.78
C ALA A 352 3.74 19.13 16.63
N LYS A 353 3.88 19.10 17.96
CA LYS A 353 3.00 19.82 18.90
C LYS A 353 3.13 21.33 18.69
N SER A 354 4.36 21.82 18.54
CA SER A 354 4.67 23.24 18.30
C SER A 354 3.96 23.85 17.07
N LYS A 355 3.61 23.03 16.08
CA LYS A 355 2.97 23.46 14.83
C LYS A 355 1.48 23.13 14.77
N GLN A 356 0.91 22.56 15.83
CA GLN A 356 -0.52 22.37 15.90
C GLN A 356 -1.24 23.71 16.00
N LYS A 357 -2.07 24.00 15.00
CA LYS A 357 -3.16 24.97 15.20
C LYS A 357 -4.10 24.40 16.25
N LYS A 358 -4.54 25.22 17.22
CA LYS A 358 -5.56 24.82 18.21
C LYS A 358 -6.70 24.09 17.48
N GLY A 359 -6.82 22.78 17.71
CA GLY A 359 -7.81 21.96 17.03
C GLY A 359 -9.20 22.43 17.38
N GLN A 360 -10.07 22.67 16.39
CA GLN A 360 -11.49 22.85 16.68
C GLN A 360 -12.02 21.48 17.11
N LYS A 361 -12.79 21.46 18.20
CA LYS A 361 -13.40 20.24 18.73
C LYS A 361 -14.45 19.72 17.76
N THR A 362 -14.68 18.40 17.78
CA THR A 362 -15.83 17.79 17.13
C THR A 362 -17.12 18.38 17.72
N THR A 363 -18.05 18.77 16.86
CA THR A 363 -19.36 19.32 17.23
C THR A 363 -20.48 18.47 16.64
N ALA A 364 -21.74 18.81 16.96
CA ALA A 364 -22.89 18.13 16.38
C ALA A 364 -22.94 18.30 14.85
N CYS A 365 -23.51 17.30 14.17
CA CYS A 365 -23.79 17.38 12.73
C CYS A 365 -24.73 18.55 12.44
N ILE A 366 -24.35 19.43 11.49
CA ILE A 366 -25.20 20.55 11.04
C ILE A 366 -25.99 20.24 9.76
N HIS A 367 -26.05 18.96 9.36
CA HIS A 367 -26.81 18.49 8.18
C HIS A 367 -26.51 19.22 6.85
N CYS A 368 -25.29 19.71 6.67
CA CYS A 368 -24.91 20.50 5.48
C CYS A 368 -24.68 19.69 4.18
N SER A 369 -24.90 18.37 4.21
CA SER A 369 -24.75 17.44 3.07
C SER A 369 -23.36 17.38 2.38
N ARG A 370 -22.34 18.12 2.84
CA ARG A 370 -20.99 18.12 2.26
C ARG A 370 -20.37 16.71 2.16
N CYS A 371 -20.58 15.88 3.17
CA CYS A 371 -20.06 14.50 3.18
C CYS A 371 -20.68 13.61 2.10
N ILE A 372 -21.94 13.88 1.70
CA ILE A 372 -22.64 13.15 0.63
C ILE A 372 -22.04 13.56 -0.72
N SER A 373 -21.94 14.87 -0.97
CA SER A 373 -21.36 15.40 -2.22
C SER A 373 -19.92 14.99 -2.45
N ALA A 374 -19.16 14.79 -1.36
CA ALA A 374 -17.75 14.43 -1.39
C ALA A 374 -17.49 12.91 -1.47
N CYS A 375 -18.50 12.06 -1.24
CA CYS A 375 -18.32 10.62 -1.24
C CYS A 375 -18.20 10.10 -2.69
N PRO A 376 -17.06 9.52 -3.11
CA PRO A 376 -16.93 9.00 -4.48
C PRO A 376 -17.86 7.81 -4.75
N MET A 377 -18.22 7.08 -3.69
CA MET A 377 -19.14 5.94 -3.73
C MET A 377 -20.62 6.33 -3.62
N ARG A 378 -20.92 7.64 -3.54
CA ARG A 378 -22.30 8.17 -3.41
C ARG A 378 -23.07 7.63 -2.19
N LEU A 379 -22.35 7.25 -1.13
CA LEU A 379 -22.93 6.85 0.15
C LEU A 379 -23.49 8.06 0.91
N GLN A 380 -24.12 7.80 2.06
CA GLN A 380 -24.64 8.82 2.98
C GLN A 380 -23.84 8.80 4.31
N PRO A 381 -22.62 9.37 4.38
CA PRO A 381 -21.70 9.12 5.49
C PRO A 381 -22.20 9.60 6.85
N ALA A 382 -22.86 10.76 6.93
CA ALA A 382 -23.42 11.24 8.19
C ALA A 382 -24.53 10.32 8.71
N MET A 383 -25.39 9.80 7.83
CA MET A 383 -26.46 8.88 8.22
C MET A 383 -25.91 7.52 8.66
N LEU A 384 -24.90 7.01 7.94
CA LEU A 384 -24.15 5.83 8.36
C LEU A 384 -23.55 6.05 9.74
N TYR A 385 -22.77 7.11 9.95
CA TYR A 385 -22.18 7.45 11.25
C TYR A 385 -23.22 7.43 12.38
N HIS A 386 -24.35 8.12 12.21
CA HIS A 386 -25.38 8.16 13.24
C HIS A 386 -26.08 6.82 13.47
N ALA A 387 -26.28 5.99 12.43
CA ALA A 387 -26.82 4.65 12.58
C ALA A 387 -25.86 3.75 13.38
N ILE A 388 -24.56 3.84 13.10
CA ILE A 388 -23.51 3.07 13.80
C ILE A 388 -23.44 3.46 15.26
N VAL A 389 -23.39 4.77 15.55
CA VAL A 389 -23.34 5.28 16.94
C VAL A 389 -24.58 4.86 17.74
N LYS A 390 -25.73 4.65 17.07
CA LYS A 390 -26.97 4.17 17.69
C LYS A 390 -27.09 2.64 17.74
N GLY A 391 -26.16 1.89 17.14
CA GLY A 391 -26.26 0.43 17.03
C GLY A 391 -27.32 -0.08 16.05
N ASP A 392 -27.82 0.76 15.14
CA ASP A 392 -28.85 0.39 14.15
C ASP A 392 -28.22 -0.31 12.92
N PHE A 393 -27.77 -1.55 13.11
CA PHE A 393 -27.05 -2.31 12.08
C PHE A 393 -27.94 -2.65 10.87
N ALA A 394 -29.25 -2.82 11.06
CA ALA A 394 -30.18 -3.02 9.96
C ALA A 394 -30.20 -1.82 9.01
N LYS A 395 -30.16 -0.59 9.55
CA LYS A 395 -30.03 0.62 8.74
C LYS A 395 -28.65 0.77 8.10
N VAL A 396 -27.58 0.39 8.80
CA VAL A 396 -26.21 0.39 8.27
C VAL A 396 -26.11 -0.48 7.00
N GLU A 397 -26.71 -1.67 7.03
CA GLU A 397 -26.76 -2.55 5.87
C GLU A 397 -27.58 -1.97 4.72
N LYS A 398 -28.79 -1.44 5.02
CA LYS A 398 -29.63 -0.74 4.02
C LYS A 398 -28.96 0.48 3.40
N LEU A 399 -27.97 1.07 4.08
CA LEU A 399 -27.17 2.21 3.62
C LEU A 399 -25.84 1.79 2.96
N TRP A 400 -25.66 0.49 2.66
CA TRP A 400 -24.55 -0.04 1.86
C TRP A 400 -23.17 0.27 2.44
N ALA A 401 -23.03 0.21 3.78
CA ALA A 401 -21.79 0.56 4.47
C ALA A 401 -20.56 -0.21 3.97
N LYS A 402 -20.76 -1.45 3.48
CA LYS A 402 -19.70 -2.32 2.93
C LYS A 402 -19.08 -1.80 1.64
N ASP A 403 -19.74 -0.89 0.93
CA ASP A 403 -19.20 -0.25 -0.29
C ASP A 403 -18.26 0.93 0.04
N CYS A 404 -18.06 1.23 1.32
CA CYS A 404 -17.14 2.28 1.75
C CYS A 404 -15.68 1.89 1.45
N ILE A 405 -15.01 2.69 0.62
CA ILE A 405 -13.57 2.53 0.30
C ILE A 405 -12.62 3.14 1.36
N LYS A 406 -13.15 3.58 2.52
CA LYS A 406 -12.39 4.18 3.64
C LYS A 406 -11.48 5.37 3.28
N CYS A 407 -11.79 6.13 2.21
CA CYS A 407 -10.93 7.20 1.69
C CYS A 407 -10.85 8.49 2.54
N GLY A 408 -11.51 8.60 3.69
CA GLY A 408 -11.38 9.78 4.55
C GLY A 408 -11.99 11.11 4.03
N THR A 409 -12.38 11.19 2.76
CA THR A 409 -12.84 12.46 2.14
C THR A 409 -14.03 13.06 2.87
N CYS A 410 -14.99 12.23 3.31
CA CYS A 410 -16.17 12.68 4.05
C CYS A 410 -15.82 13.32 5.40
N SER A 411 -14.83 12.77 6.11
CA SER A 411 -14.32 13.33 7.36
C SER A 411 -13.57 14.64 7.12
N TYR A 412 -12.76 14.70 6.07
CA TYR A 412 -11.98 15.89 5.71
C TYR A 412 -12.87 17.11 5.41
N VAL A 413 -13.98 16.93 4.69
CA VAL A 413 -14.89 18.05 4.36
C VAL A 413 -15.91 18.39 5.45
N CYS A 414 -15.97 17.62 6.54
CA CYS A 414 -16.98 17.77 7.57
C CYS A 414 -16.68 19.00 8.45
N PRO A 415 -17.50 20.07 8.42
CA PRO A 415 -17.27 21.25 9.26
C PRO A 415 -17.41 20.92 10.75
N SER A 416 -18.25 19.95 11.09
CA SER A 416 -18.43 19.43 12.45
C SER A 416 -17.31 18.49 12.91
N ARG A 417 -16.36 18.14 12.03
CA ARG A 417 -15.23 17.23 12.31
C ARG A 417 -15.65 15.88 12.90
N LEU A 418 -16.74 15.33 12.39
CA LEU A 418 -17.17 13.98 12.75
C LEU A 418 -16.17 12.96 12.20
N PRO A 419 -15.81 11.91 12.98
CA PRO A 419 -14.91 10.85 12.55
C PRO A 419 -15.63 9.84 11.63
N LEU A 420 -16.29 10.34 10.57
CA LEU A 420 -17.14 9.57 9.66
C LEU A 420 -16.41 8.35 9.08
N SER A 421 -15.23 8.55 8.47
CA SER A 421 -14.50 7.47 7.79
C SER A 421 -14.05 6.35 8.72
N SER A 422 -13.45 6.69 9.88
CA SER A 422 -12.99 5.69 10.85
C SER A 422 -14.16 4.95 11.50
N THR A 423 -15.26 5.65 11.80
CA THR A 423 -16.48 5.03 12.35
C THR A 423 -17.12 4.06 11.36
N ILE A 424 -17.32 4.48 10.11
CA ILE A 424 -17.89 3.62 9.06
C ILE A 424 -16.97 2.44 8.77
N GLY A 425 -15.67 2.69 8.71
CA GLY A 425 -14.65 1.67 8.44
C GLY A 425 -14.50 0.62 9.53
N SER A 426 -15.12 0.79 10.72
CA SER A 426 -15.08 -0.21 11.80
C SER A 426 -16.03 -1.40 11.58
N ILE A 427 -16.99 -1.29 10.64
CA ILE A 427 -17.99 -2.33 10.36
C ILE A 427 -17.61 -3.21 9.17
N SER A 428 -16.67 -2.73 8.36
CA SER A 428 -16.14 -3.37 7.15
C SER A 428 -14.77 -3.98 7.41
#